data_AF-A0AB33BKG8-F1
#
_entry.id   AF-A0AB33BKG8-F1
#
_cell.length_a   1.000
_cell.length_b   1.000
_cell.length_c   1.000
_cell.angle_alpha   90.00
_cell.angle_beta   90.00
_cell.angle_gamma   90.00
#
_symmetry.space_group_name_H-M   'P 1'
#
loop_
_entity.id
_entity.type
_entity.pdbx_description
1 polymer ?
#
loop_
_entity_poly.entity_id
_entity_poly.type
_entity_poly.pdbx_seq_one_letter_code
_entity_poly.pdbx_strand_id
1 'polypeptide(L)'
;MGIYYTIAAVFLGMQLAAGENLSAANPDFLQLQKALEKHNFIVKIAPPPARGAYGLFDSKTRIIWIHPLVFDLGIARPTLIHEAVHAAQLCHGGKTVKALNLAIEPPAMTRRFFMNYQGFSRQIEAEAYTIQVQPDGLDLVISLLQKYCP
;
A
#
# COMPACT_ATOMS: atom_id res chain seq x y z
N MET A 1 -35.61 7.25 -48.67
CA MET A 1 -35.96 8.04 -47.47
C MET A 1 -36.40 7.01 -46.42
N GLY A 2 -35.53 6.47 -45.55
CA GLY A 2 -34.93 7.11 -44.37
C GLY A 2 -35.95 7.05 -43.21
N ILE A 3 -35.71 6.58 -41.98
CA ILE A 3 -34.52 6.32 -41.18
C ILE A 3 -34.86 5.24 -40.12
N TYR A 4 -33.85 4.50 -39.69
CA TYR A 4 -33.82 3.42 -38.70
C TYR A 4 -34.12 3.91 -37.26
N TYR A 5 -34.94 3.19 -36.49
CA TYR A 5 -35.03 3.36 -35.04
C TYR A 5 -33.97 2.50 -34.34
N THR A 6 -32.81 3.08 -34.08
CA THR A 6 -31.80 2.49 -33.20
C THR A 6 -32.17 2.81 -31.75
N ILE A 7 -32.55 1.81 -30.98
CA ILE A 7 -32.69 1.92 -29.52
C ILE A 7 -31.27 2.03 -28.95
N ALA A 8 -30.84 3.25 -28.65
CA ALA A 8 -29.64 3.48 -27.86
C ALA A 8 -30.00 3.31 -26.37
N ALA A 9 -29.77 2.13 -25.83
CA ALA A 9 -29.75 1.94 -24.38
C ALA A 9 -28.48 2.62 -23.83
N VAL A 10 -28.64 3.81 -23.25
CA VAL A 10 -27.59 4.49 -22.50
C VAL A 10 -27.42 3.73 -21.19
N PHE A 11 -26.42 2.85 -21.12
CA PHE A 11 -25.94 2.32 -19.85
C PHE A 11 -25.23 3.46 -19.11
N LEU A 12 -25.96 4.13 -18.21
CA LEU A 12 -25.35 5.01 -17.22
C LEU A 12 -24.68 4.10 -16.18
N GLY A 13 -23.40 3.82 -16.39
CA GLY A 13 -22.58 3.10 -15.42
C GLY A 13 -22.44 3.93 -14.14
N MET A 14 -23.08 3.49 -13.06
CA MET A 14 -22.77 3.99 -11.72
C MET A 14 -21.43 3.36 -11.30
N GLN A 15 -20.32 4.01 -11.65
CA GLN A 15 -19.00 3.63 -11.16
C GLN A 15 -18.92 3.92 -9.65
N LEU A 16 -18.57 2.89 -8.88
CA LEU A 16 -18.38 2.94 -7.43
C LEU A 16 -17.19 3.85 -7.05
N ALA A 17 -17.46 5.12 -6.79
CA ALA A 17 -16.48 6.13 -6.34
C ALA A 17 -16.24 6.14 -4.81
N ALA A 18 -16.53 5.05 -4.10
CA ALA A 18 -16.42 5.02 -2.64
C ALA A 18 -14.96 5.08 -2.16
N GLY A 19 -14.01 4.51 -2.91
CA GLY A 19 -12.59 4.44 -2.51
C GLY A 19 -11.85 5.78 -2.62
N GLU A 20 -12.09 6.55 -3.68
CA GLU A 20 -11.39 7.83 -3.91
C GLU A 20 -11.74 8.87 -2.84
N ASN A 21 -12.99 8.87 -2.36
CA ASN A 21 -13.46 9.80 -1.34
C ASN A 21 -12.83 9.53 0.04
N LEU A 22 -12.46 8.27 0.33
CA LEU A 22 -11.79 7.89 1.58
C LEU A 22 -10.31 8.31 1.59
N SER A 23 -9.61 8.15 0.46
CA SER A 23 -8.23 8.62 0.30
C SER A 23 -8.14 10.14 0.40
N ALA A 24 -9.06 10.86 -0.27
CA ALA A 24 -9.07 12.32 -0.27
C ALA A 24 -9.26 12.93 1.14
N ALA A 25 -9.91 12.21 2.05
CA ALA A 25 -10.10 12.63 3.44
C ALA A 25 -8.84 12.45 4.33
N ASN A 26 -7.79 11.78 3.82
CA ASN A 26 -6.55 11.55 4.54
C ASN A 26 -5.32 12.04 3.72
N PRO A 27 -4.80 13.25 3.99
CA PRO A 27 -3.75 13.86 3.18
C PRO A 27 -2.44 13.04 3.16
N ASP A 28 -2.03 12.46 4.29
CA ASP A 28 -0.87 11.58 4.38
C ASP A 28 -1.03 10.35 3.48
N PHE A 29 -2.21 9.73 3.51
CA PHE A 29 -2.53 8.58 2.67
C PHE A 29 -2.47 8.95 1.19
N LEU A 30 -3.11 10.04 0.80
CA LEU A 30 -3.11 10.52 -0.58
C LEU A 30 -1.71 10.87 -1.08
N GLN A 31 -0.88 11.47 -0.22
CA GLN A 31 0.51 11.78 -0.54
C GLN A 31 1.32 10.50 -0.81
N LEU A 32 1.23 9.51 0.07
CA LEU A 32 1.95 8.25 -0.11
C LEU A 32 1.43 7.43 -1.28
N GLN A 33 0.10 7.41 -1.49
CA GLN A 33 -0.52 6.80 -2.66
C GLN A 33 0.05 7.37 -3.95
N LYS A 34 0.11 8.70 -4.09
CA LYS A 34 0.69 9.36 -5.26
C LYS A 34 2.18 9.03 -5.44
N ALA A 35 2.93 8.95 -4.36
CA ALA A 35 4.35 8.56 -4.41
C ALA A 35 4.53 7.13 -4.94
N LEU A 36 3.70 6.18 -4.49
CA LEU A 36 3.70 4.80 -4.98
C LEU A 36 3.29 4.73 -6.47
N GLU A 37 2.22 5.43 -6.85
CA GLU A 37 1.71 5.43 -8.23
C GLU A 37 2.72 6.04 -9.21
N LYS A 38 3.50 7.04 -8.78
CA LYS A 38 4.62 7.59 -9.57
C LYS A 38 5.66 6.53 -9.92
N HIS A 39 5.84 5.50 -9.09
CA HIS A 39 6.78 4.40 -9.30
C HIS A 39 6.12 3.13 -9.88
N ASN A 40 4.96 3.28 -10.55
CA ASN A 40 4.22 2.21 -11.21
C ASN A 40 3.71 1.11 -10.25
N PHE A 41 3.38 1.49 -9.01
CA PHE A 41 2.55 0.66 -8.13
C PHE A 41 1.08 1.06 -8.29
N ILE A 42 0.18 0.12 -8.02
CA ILE A 42 -1.26 0.38 -8.07
C ILE A 42 -1.82 0.24 -6.66
N VAL A 43 -2.36 1.32 -6.09
CA VAL A 43 -3.03 1.27 -4.79
C VAL A 43 -4.52 1.07 -5.01
N LYS A 44 -5.07 -0.04 -4.47
CA LYS A 44 -6.50 -0.37 -4.55
C LYS A 44 -7.13 -0.28 -3.17
N ILE A 45 -8.12 0.59 -3.04
CA ILE A 45 -8.96 0.65 -1.84
C ILE A 45 -10.09 -0.37 -2.02
N ALA A 46 -9.81 -1.60 -1.62
CA ALA A 46 -10.70 -2.75 -1.72
C ALA A 46 -10.22 -3.87 -0.77
N PRO A 47 -11.10 -4.80 -0.35
CA PRO A 47 -10.69 -5.94 0.45
C PRO A 47 -9.55 -6.73 -0.23
N PRO A 48 -8.44 -7.01 0.48
CA PRO A 48 -7.37 -7.84 -0.07
C PRO A 48 -7.85 -9.26 -0.40
N PRO A 49 -7.22 -9.94 -1.37
CA PRO A 49 -7.53 -11.34 -1.68
C PRO A 49 -7.19 -12.29 -0.51
N ALA A 50 -6.30 -11.88 0.41
CA ALA A 50 -6.01 -12.60 1.64
C ALA A 50 -7.04 -12.27 2.72
N ARG A 51 -7.76 -13.29 3.22
CA ARG A 51 -8.79 -13.11 4.26
C ARG A 51 -8.18 -12.57 5.56
N GLY A 52 -8.83 -11.57 6.14
CA GLY A 52 -8.45 -10.97 7.42
C GLY A 52 -7.29 -9.97 7.35
N ALA A 53 -6.74 -9.72 6.17
CA ALA A 53 -5.69 -8.73 5.98
C ALA A 53 -6.27 -7.30 5.83
N TYR A 54 -5.63 -6.33 6.49
CA TYR A 54 -5.95 -4.91 6.32
C TYR A 54 -5.17 -4.27 5.16
N GLY A 55 -3.95 -4.75 4.92
CA GLY A 55 -3.09 -4.38 3.80
C GLY A 55 -2.55 -5.64 3.13
N LEU A 56 -2.25 -5.57 1.84
CA LEU A 56 -1.51 -6.61 1.14
C LEU A 56 -0.74 -6.03 -0.05
N PHE A 57 0.57 -6.17 -0.01
CA PHE A 57 1.44 -5.98 -1.15
C PHE A 57 1.64 -7.28 -1.94
N ASP A 58 1.33 -7.24 -3.24
CA ASP A 58 1.66 -8.30 -4.18
C ASP A 58 2.89 -7.91 -5.01
N SER A 59 4.03 -8.55 -4.74
CA SER A 59 5.29 -8.25 -5.41
C SER A 59 5.30 -8.60 -6.90
N LYS A 60 4.42 -9.51 -7.37
CA LYS A 60 4.35 -9.93 -8.78
C LYS A 60 3.57 -8.93 -9.62
N THR A 61 2.48 -8.42 -9.06
CA THR A 61 1.57 -7.51 -9.78
C THR A 61 1.80 -6.04 -9.43
N ARG A 62 2.62 -5.75 -8.40
CA ARG A 62 2.84 -4.40 -7.85
C ARG A 62 1.55 -3.73 -7.38
N ILE A 63 0.56 -4.53 -7.01
CA ILE A 63 -0.70 -4.06 -6.46
C ILE A 63 -0.56 -4.02 -4.93
N ILE A 64 -0.95 -2.89 -4.36
CA ILE A 64 -1.12 -2.69 -2.92
C ILE A 64 -2.62 -2.62 -2.65
N TRP A 65 -3.14 -3.61 -1.95
CA TRP A 65 -4.52 -3.63 -1.50
C TRP A 65 -4.61 -2.99 -0.12
N ILE A 66 -5.54 -2.07 0.05
CA ILE A 66 -5.85 -1.43 1.32
C ILE A 66 -7.33 -1.66 1.60
N HIS A 67 -7.62 -2.39 2.67
CA HIS A 67 -8.98 -2.69 3.07
C HIS A 67 -9.69 -1.40 3.52
N PRO A 68 -10.88 -1.02 2.99
CA PRO A 68 -11.54 0.25 3.33
C PRO A 68 -11.77 0.48 4.84
N LEU A 69 -11.98 -0.58 5.61
CA LEU A 69 -12.12 -0.52 7.07
C LEU A 69 -10.94 0.16 7.80
N VAL A 70 -9.74 0.23 7.22
CA VAL A 70 -8.60 0.90 7.87
C VAL A 70 -8.82 2.39 8.10
N PHE A 71 -9.65 3.04 7.28
CA PHE A 71 -9.98 4.45 7.44
C PHE A 71 -10.84 4.66 8.69
N ASP A 72 -11.88 3.84 8.87
CA ASP A 72 -12.77 3.90 10.04
C ASP A 72 -12.04 3.51 11.34
N LEU A 73 -11.10 2.57 11.25
CA LEU A 73 -10.27 2.14 12.40
C LEU A 73 -9.13 3.13 12.73
N GLY A 74 -8.93 4.17 11.92
CA GLY A 74 -7.83 5.12 12.12
C GLY A 74 -6.43 4.52 11.90
N ILE A 75 -6.32 3.40 11.18
CA ILE A 75 -5.05 2.70 10.90
C ILE A 75 -4.62 2.80 9.42
N ALA A 76 -5.29 3.63 8.62
CA ALA A 76 -4.96 3.81 7.19
C ALA A 76 -3.50 4.19 6.95
N ARG A 77 -2.99 5.17 7.70
CA ARG A 77 -1.60 5.64 7.60
C ARG A 77 -0.59 4.51 7.89
N PRO A 78 -0.59 3.85 9.06
CA PRO A 78 0.38 2.79 9.32
C PRO A 78 0.23 1.61 8.36
N THR A 79 -1.00 1.25 7.95
CA THR A 79 -1.19 0.17 6.96
C THR A 79 -0.55 0.51 5.62
N LEU A 80 -0.78 1.70 5.05
CA LEU A 80 -0.17 2.05 3.77
C LEU A 80 1.35 2.20 3.87
N ILE A 81 1.87 2.76 4.97
CA ILE A 81 3.32 2.84 5.19
C ILE A 81 3.95 1.44 5.19
N HIS A 82 3.32 0.47 5.86
CA HIS A 82 3.81 -0.92 5.89
C HIS A 82 3.97 -1.49 4.49
N GLU A 83 2.90 -1.45 3.69
CA GLU A 83 2.93 -1.96 2.32
C GLU A 83 3.89 -1.19 1.41
N ALA A 84 4.06 0.12 1.66
CA ALA A 84 5.02 0.96 0.95
C ALA A 84 6.49 0.60 1.27
N VAL A 85 6.79 0.14 2.48
CA VAL A 85 8.13 -0.40 2.79
C VAL A 85 8.40 -1.65 1.95
N HIS A 86 7.41 -2.55 1.81
CA HIS A 86 7.56 -3.71 0.93
C HIS A 86 7.74 -3.33 -0.54
N ALA A 87 7.08 -2.27 -1.01
CA ALA A 87 7.30 -1.71 -2.33
C ALA A 87 8.76 -1.24 -2.53
N ALA A 88 9.31 -0.49 -1.56
CA ALA A 88 10.71 -0.07 -1.58
C ALA A 88 11.69 -1.27 -1.51
N GLN A 89 11.38 -2.27 -0.69
CA GLN A 89 12.14 -3.52 -0.57
C GLN A 89 12.13 -4.35 -1.86
N LEU A 90 11.01 -4.36 -2.60
CA LEU A 90 10.95 -4.95 -3.94
C LEU A 90 11.86 -4.19 -4.91
N CYS A 91 11.77 -2.86 -4.94
CA CYS A 91 12.62 -2.04 -5.81
C CYS A 91 14.11 -2.26 -5.50
N HIS A 92 14.48 -2.33 -4.22
CA HIS A 92 15.85 -2.63 -3.79
C HIS A 92 16.33 -4.02 -4.24
N GLY A 93 15.47 -5.03 -4.15
CA GLY A 93 15.80 -6.39 -4.58
C GLY A 93 15.58 -6.68 -6.07
N GLY A 94 15.03 -5.72 -6.82
CA GLY A 94 14.76 -5.80 -8.26
C GLY A 94 13.55 -6.68 -8.61
N LYS A 95 13.69 -8.01 -8.44
CA LYS A 95 12.63 -9.00 -8.76
C LYS A 95 12.05 -9.70 -7.54
N THR A 96 12.69 -9.55 -6.38
CA THR A 96 12.27 -10.16 -5.12
C THR A 96 12.36 -9.13 -4.01
N VAL A 97 11.51 -9.27 -3.00
CA VAL A 97 11.56 -8.42 -1.80
C VAL A 97 12.83 -8.76 -1.01
N LYS A 98 13.60 -7.73 -0.66
CA LYS A 98 14.80 -7.86 0.20
C LYS A 98 14.80 -6.77 1.26
N ALA A 99 15.29 -7.11 2.46
CA ALA A 99 15.50 -6.13 3.51
C ALA A 99 16.42 -5.00 3.02
N LEU A 100 16.10 -3.76 3.41
CA LEU A 100 16.87 -2.57 3.08
C LEU A 100 18.13 -2.44 3.96
N ASN A 101 18.22 -3.26 5.02
CA ASN A 101 19.26 -3.24 6.06
C ASN A 101 19.37 -1.89 6.75
N LEU A 102 18.22 -1.33 7.12
CA LEU A 102 18.16 -0.04 7.79
C LEU A 102 18.77 -0.15 9.19
N ALA A 103 19.56 0.84 9.58
CA ALA A 103 20.09 0.98 10.93
C ALA A 103 19.02 1.54 11.89
N ILE A 104 17.86 0.88 11.94
CA ILE A 104 16.72 1.23 12.80
C ILE A 104 16.36 0.03 13.68
N GLU A 105 16.24 0.28 14.98
CA GLU A 105 15.87 -0.75 15.94
C GLU A 105 14.35 -0.83 16.08
N PRO A 106 13.74 -2.04 15.97
CA PRO A 106 12.31 -2.18 16.14
C PRO A 106 11.83 -1.80 17.56
N PRO A 107 10.85 -0.89 17.70
CA PRO A 107 10.28 -0.55 18.99
C PRO A 107 9.66 -1.78 19.65
N ALA A 108 9.79 -1.89 20.99
CA ALA A 108 9.32 -3.06 21.75
C ALA A 108 7.85 -3.44 21.46
N MET A 109 6.98 -2.43 21.27
CA MET A 109 5.56 -2.62 20.96
C MET A 109 5.30 -3.37 19.64
N THR A 110 6.23 -3.30 18.68
CA THR A 110 6.08 -3.91 17.35
C THR A 110 6.60 -5.33 17.28
N ARG A 111 7.46 -5.72 18.23
CA ARG A 111 8.22 -6.97 18.19
C ARG A 111 7.34 -8.19 17.97
N ARG A 112 6.24 -8.29 18.73
CA ARG A 112 5.30 -9.43 18.64
C ARG A 112 4.75 -9.70 17.24
N PHE A 113 4.70 -8.70 16.36
CA PHE A 113 4.08 -8.84 15.05
C PHE A 113 4.97 -9.58 14.04
N PHE A 114 6.29 -9.46 14.16
CA PHE A 114 7.22 -10.11 13.23
C PHE A 114 7.98 -11.31 13.82
N MET A 115 7.85 -11.61 15.13
CA MET A 115 8.56 -12.73 15.77
C MET A 115 8.20 -14.10 15.21
N ASN A 116 6.99 -14.28 14.66
CA ASN A 116 6.55 -15.55 14.09
C ASN A 116 7.19 -15.86 12.72
N TYR A 117 7.76 -14.85 12.06
CA TYR A 117 8.46 -15.01 10.78
C TYR A 117 9.85 -15.62 11.01
N GLN A 118 10.35 -16.34 10.01
CA GLN A 118 11.64 -17.04 10.08
C GLN A 118 12.62 -16.49 9.04
N GLY A 119 13.92 -16.57 9.38
CA GLY A 119 15.01 -16.18 8.48
C GLY A 119 14.88 -14.75 7.94
N PHE A 120 15.16 -14.56 6.65
CA PHE A 120 15.13 -13.27 5.97
C PHE A 120 13.76 -12.57 6.02
N SER A 121 12.66 -13.33 6.07
CA SER A 121 11.33 -12.74 6.17
C SER A 121 11.13 -11.98 7.47
N ARG A 122 11.78 -12.40 8.58
CA ARG A 122 11.70 -11.69 9.86
C ARG A 122 12.26 -10.28 9.75
N GLN A 123 13.39 -10.12 9.06
CA GLN A 123 14.04 -8.81 8.92
C GLN A 123 13.22 -7.87 8.01
N ILE A 124 12.67 -8.40 6.92
CA ILE A 124 11.80 -7.68 5.99
C ILE A 124 10.59 -7.08 6.73
N GLU A 125 9.89 -7.91 7.50
CA GLU A 125 8.74 -7.50 8.30
C GLU A 125 9.13 -6.56 9.44
N ALA A 126 10.26 -6.81 10.11
CA ALA A 126 10.74 -5.96 11.19
C ALA A 126 10.96 -4.52 10.70
N GLU A 127 11.55 -4.32 9.51
CA GLU A 127 11.69 -2.99 8.92
C GLU A 127 10.34 -2.32 8.67
N ALA A 128 9.39 -3.04 8.07
CA ALA A 128 8.05 -2.51 7.76
C ALA A 128 7.28 -2.12 9.05
N TYR A 129 7.26 -3.01 10.04
CA TYR A 129 6.67 -2.74 11.36
C TYR A 129 7.38 -1.63 12.12
N THR A 130 8.68 -1.44 11.92
CA THR A 130 9.43 -0.35 12.56
C THR A 130 9.05 0.99 11.95
N ILE A 131 9.07 1.12 10.63
CA ILE A 131 8.79 2.39 9.95
C ILE A 131 7.33 2.82 10.13
N GLN A 132 6.38 1.89 10.07
CA GLN A 132 4.95 2.24 10.17
C GLN A 132 4.56 2.95 11.46
N VAL A 133 5.32 2.76 12.55
CA VAL A 133 5.04 3.35 13.86
C VAL A 133 5.89 4.58 14.16
N GLN A 134 6.84 4.95 13.28
CA GLN A 134 7.65 6.14 13.50
C GLN A 134 6.83 7.41 13.21
N PRO A 135 7.04 8.49 14.00
CA PRO A 135 6.39 9.78 13.74
C PRO A 135 6.64 10.28 12.31
N ASP A 136 7.88 10.20 11.84
CA ASP A 136 8.37 10.58 10.52
C ASP A 136 8.31 9.43 9.48
N GLY A 137 7.60 8.33 9.79
CA GLY A 137 7.55 7.15 8.93
C GLY A 137 7.05 7.40 7.50
N LEU A 138 6.20 8.41 7.31
CA LEU A 138 5.72 8.84 5.99
C LEU A 138 6.86 9.41 5.13
N ASP A 139 7.58 10.39 5.67
CA ASP A 139 8.69 11.03 4.96
C ASP A 139 9.83 10.01 4.71
N LEU A 140 10.09 9.17 5.71
CA LEU A 140 11.07 8.09 5.59
C LEU A 140 10.69 7.14 4.46
N VAL A 141 9.47 6.60 4.41
CA VAL A 141 9.10 5.65 3.34
C VAL A 141 9.07 6.30 1.96
N ILE A 142 8.68 7.58 1.85
CA ILE A 142 8.76 8.31 0.58
C ILE A 142 10.22 8.44 0.12
N SER A 143 11.15 8.77 1.02
CA SER A 143 12.58 8.84 0.70
C SER A 143 13.15 7.49 0.26
N LEU A 144 12.68 6.39 0.87
CA LEU A 144 13.10 5.04 0.50
C LEU A 144 12.57 4.67 -0.89
N LEU A 145 11.32 4.99 -1.20
CA LEU A 145 10.76 4.82 -2.55
C LEU A 145 11.58 5.60 -3.57
N GLN A 146 11.88 6.88 -3.32
CA GLN A 146 12.70 7.70 -4.21
C GLN A 146 14.12 7.16 -4.41
N LYS A 147 14.70 6.57 -3.36
CA LYS A 147 16.06 6.04 -3.39
C LYS A 147 16.16 4.72 -4.16
N TYR A 148 15.17 3.84 -4.01
CA TYR A 148 15.26 2.48 -4.52
C TYR A 148 14.44 2.23 -5.78
N CYS A 149 13.35 2.97 -5.99
CA CYS A 149 12.47 2.79 -7.13
C CYS A 149 12.84 3.74 -8.28
N PRO A 150 12.97 3.23 -9.52
CA PRO A 150 13.20 4.05 -10.71
C PRO A 150 11.97 4.88 -11.11
#